data_AF-K9REP1-F1
#
_entry.id   AF-K9REP1-F1
#
_cell.length_a   1.000
_cell.length_b   1.000
_cell.length_c   1.000
_cell.angle_alpha   90.00
_cell.angle_beta   90.00
_cell.angle_gamma   90.00
#
_symmetry.space_group_name_H-M   'P 1'
#
loop_
_entity.id
_entity.type
_entity.pdbx_description
1 polymer ?
#
loop_
_entity_poly.entity_id
_entity_poly.type
_entity_poly.pdbx_seq_one_letter_code
_entity_poly.pdbx_strand_id
1 'polypeptide(L)' 'MNITNNCVNQNVCENMTQIQEDLEVLMNKLLEKVGNKLQVEKQAEYTQALEDTKLVIAKFKSKYCN' A
#
# COMPACT_ATOMS: atom_id res chain seq x y z
N MET A 1 7.30 -25.17 19.88
CA MET A 1 7.73 -23.76 19.70
C MET A 1 7.26 -23.31 18.33
N ASN A 2 6.26 -22.41 18.25
CA ASN A 2 5.93 -21.74 16.97
C ASN A 2 4.95 -20.56 17.11
N ILE A 3 4.34 -20.36 18.29
CA ILE A 3 3.39 -19.26 18.54
C ILE A 3 4.05 -17.89 18.32
N THR A 4 5.31 -17.74 18.72
CA THR A 4 6.04 -16.46 18.60
C THR A 4 6.32 -16.07 17.15
N ASN A 5 6.68 -17.02 16.29
CA ASN A 5 6.93 -16.75 14.87
C ASN A 5 5.63 -16.47 14.11
N ASN A 6 4.56 -17.22 14.39
CA ASN A 6 3.25 -16.94 13.79
C ASN A 6 2.71 -15.56 14.22
N CYS A 7 2.87 -15.18 15.49
CA CYS A 7 2.42 -13.89 15.99
C CYS A 7 3.21 -12.72 15.39
N VAL A 8 4.53 -12.88 15.24
CA VAL A 8 5.37 -11.87 14.54
C VAL A 8 4.96 -11.74 13.08
N ASN A 9 4.71 -12.84 12.38
CA ASN A 9 4.25 -12.79 10.98
C ASN A 9 2.88 -12.10 10.86
N GLN A 10 1.94 -12.39 11.77
CA GLN A 10 0.63 -11.73 11.81
C GLN A 10 0.75 -10.21 12.02
N ASN A 11 1.52 -9.77 13.01
CA ASN A 11 1.74 -8.34 13.26
C ASN A 11 2.39 -7.64 12.06
N VAL A 12 3.32 -8.30 11.38
CA VAL A 12 3.95 -7.76 10.17
C VAL A 12 2.92 -7.63 9.05
N CYS A 13 2.02 -8.60 8.89
CA CYS A 13 0.95 -8.57 7.89
C CYS A 13 -0.10 -7.48 8.16
N GLU A 14 -0.48 -7.29 9.42
CA GLU A 14 -1.40 -6.25 9.86
C GLU A 14 -0.78 -4.86 9.61
N ASN A 15 0.46 -4.65 10.05
CA ASN A 15 1.18 -3.40 9.81
C ASN A 15 1.33 -3.09 8.31
N MET A 16 1.65 -4.10 7.49
CA MET A 16 1.78 -3.90 6.05
C MET A 16 0.43 -3.58 5.39
N THR A 17 -0.68 -4.10 5.94
CA THR A 17 -2.03 -3.74 5.50
C THR A 17 -2.36 -2.31 5.88
N GLN A 18 -2.08 -1.90 7.11
CA GLN A 18 -2.32 -0.52 7.56
C GLN A 18 -1.51 0.49 6.72
N ILE A 19 -0.23 0.18 6.45
CA ILE A 19 0.62 1.03 5.59
C ILE A 19 0.02 1.16 4.19
N GLN A 20 -0.54 0.09 3.62
CA GLN A 20 -1.19 0.12 2.32
C GLN A 20 -2.40 1.07 2.32
N GLU A 21 -3.29 0.94 3.32
CA GLU A 21 -4.50 1.75 3.45
C GLU A 21 -4.16 3.23 3.67
N ASP A 22 -3.18 3.52 4.53
CA ASP A 22 -2.72 4.89 4.80
C ASP A 22 -2.14 5.55 3.54
N LEU A 23 -1.38 4.80 2.74
CA LEU A 23 -0.83 5.26 1.46
C LEU A 23 -1.94 5.60 0.46
N GLU A 24 -2.95 4.74 0.32
CA GLU A 24 -4.11 5.00 -0.55
C GLU A 24 -4.87 6.25 -0.12
N VAL A 25 -5.12 6.41 1.19
CA VAL A 25 -5.81 7.58 1.73
C VAL A 25 -5.01 8.88 1.50
N LEU A 26 -3.70 8.86 1.78
CA LEU A 26 -2.84 10.01 1.57
C LEU A 26 -2.79 10.40 0.09
N MET A 27 -2.69 9.41 -0.80
CA MET A 27 -2.68 9.64 -2.23
C MET A 27 -3.98 10.24 -2.75
N ASN A 28 -5.14 9.71 -2.34
CA ASN A 28 -6.44 10.25 -2.73
C ASN A 28 -6.59 11.71 -2.26
N LYS A 29 -6.21 12.02 -1.02
CA LYS A 29 -6.21 13.40 -0.51
C LYS A 29 -5.29 14.33 -1.29
N LEU A 30 -4.14 13.81 -1.75
CA LEU A 30 -3.18 14.59 -2.54
C LEU A 30 -3.71 14.83 -3.95
N LEU A 31 -4.33 13.83 -4.57
CA LEU A 31 -5.04 13.96 -5.84
C LEU A 31 -6.25 14.90 -5.75
N GLU A 32 -7.02 14.89 -4.66
CA GLU A 32 -8.11 15.85 -4.46
C GLU A 32 -7.60 17.28 -4.31
N LYS A 33 -6.53 17.49 -3.51
CA LYS A 33 -5.93 18.81 -3.29
C LYS A 33 -5.24 19.36 -4.53
N VAL A 34 -4.59 18.50 -5.30
CA VAL A 34 -3.72 18.90 -6.41
C VAL A 34 -4.37 18.63 -7.76
N GLY A 35 -5.44 17.86 -7.86
CA GLY A 35 -6.09 17.44 -9.12
C GLY A 35 -6.59 18.57 -10.00
N ASN A 36 -6.92 19.73 -9.42
CA ASN A 36 -7.21 20.95 -10.20
C ASN A 36 -5.96 21.66 -10.77
N LYS A 37 -4.75 21.23 -10.39
CA LYS A 37 -3.45 21.80 -10.78
C LYS A 37 -2.46 20.78 -11.35
N LEU A 38 -2.75 19.49 -11.26
CA LEU A 38 -1.84 18.43 -11.71
C LEU A 38 -2.05 18.19 -13.21
N GLN A 39 -0.96 18.22 -13.98
CA GLN A 39 -1.00 17.82 -15.39
C GLN A 39 -1.38 16.33 -15.48
N VAL A 40 -2.19 15.97 -16.48
CA VAL A 40 -2.74 14.62 -16.68
C VAL A 40 -1.64 13.54 -16.70
N GLU A 41 -0.48 13.87 -17.27
CA GLU A 41 0.70 12.99 -17.34
C GLU A 41 1.22 12.62 -15.95
N LYS A 42 1.28 13.58 -15.02
CA LYS A 42 1.68 13.30 -13.63
C LYS A 42 0.64 12.46 -12.92
N GLN A 43 -0.65 12.68 -13.17
CA GLN A 43 -1.71 11.88 -12.58
C GLN A 43 -1.62 10.40 -13.00
N ALA A 44 -1.25 10.15 -14.25
CA ALA A 44 -1.02 8.79 -14.76
C ALA A 44 0.18 8.12 -14.09
N GLU A 45 1.32 8.82 -13.97
CA GLU A 45 2.51 8.32 -13.27
C GLU A 45 2.21 7.98 -11.80
N TYR A 46 1.48 8.86 -11.10
CA TYR A 46 1.07 8.62 -9.72
C TYR A 46 0.15 7.40 -9.59
N THR A 47 -0.84 7.28 -10.47
CA THR A 47 -1.74 6.13 -10.48
C THR A 47 -0.97 4.83 -10.70
N GLN A 48 -0.02 4.82 -11.64
CA GLN A 48 0.80 3.63 -11.91
C GLN A 48 1.66 3.25 -10.70
N ALA A 49 2.29 4.22 -10.04
CA ALA A 49 3.11 3.96 -8.85
C ALA A 49 2.29 3.37 -7.69
N LEU A 50 1.01 3.76 -7.56
CA LEU A 50 0.10 3.18 -6.58
C LEU A 50 -0.21 1.71 -6.89
N GLU A 51 -0.54 1.40 -8.14
CA GLU A 51 -0.84 0.03 -8.56
C GLU A 51 0.39 -0.89 -8.41
N ASP A 52 1.58 -0.40 -8.74
CA ASP A 52 2.83 -1.13 -8.52
C ASP A 52 3.06 -1.42 -7.03
N THR A 53 2.78 -0.44 -6.17
CA THR A 53 2.88 -0.58 -4.71
C THR A 53 1.91 -1.62 -4.17
N LYS A 54 0.64 -1.59 -4.62
CA LYS A 54 -0.37 -2.60 -4.27
C LYS A 54 0.09 -4.00 -4.69
N LEU A 55 0.67 -4.14 -5.88
CA LEU A 55 1.16 -5.42 -6.38
C LEU A 55 2.31 -5.98 -5.52
N VAL A 56 3.26 -5.13 -5.10
CA VAL A 56 4.35 -5.52 -4.21
C VAL A 56 3.82 -5.98 -2.86
N ILE A 57 2.87 -5.26 -2.29
CA ILE A 57 2.25 -5.61 -1.01
C ILE A 57 1.44 -6.90 -1.13
N ALA A 58 0.70 -7.11 -2.21
CA ALA A 58 -0.02 -8.36 -2.46
C ALA A 58 0.92 -9.57 -2.55
N LYS A 59 2.07 -9.42 -3.23
CA LYS A 59 3.11 -10.47 -3.28
C LYS A 59 3.71 -10.75 -1.90
N PHE A 60 3.96 -9.71 -1.11
CA PHE A 60 4.42 -9.85 0.26
C PHE A 60 3.39 -10.64 1.09
N LYS A 61 2.12 -10.22 1.05
CA LYS A 61 1.04 -10.87 1.79
C LYS A 61 0.89 -12.33 1.43
N SER A 62 0.88 -12.65 0.14
CA SER A 62 0.80 -14.04 -0.35
C SER A 62 1.93 -14.95 0.16
N LYS A 63 3.10 -14.39 0.50
CA LYS A 63 4.27 -15.16 0.92
C LYS A 63 4.38 -15.29 2.44
N TYR A 64 3.88 -14.31 3.19
CA TYR A 64 4.15 -14.18 4.62
C TYR A 64 2.91 -14.15 5.51
N CYS A 65 1.70 -14.05 4.95
CA CYS A 65 0.44 -13.90 5.70
C CYS A 65 -0.50 -15.10 5.60
N ASN A 66 0.01 -16.27 5.18
CA ASN A 66 -0.73 -17.55 5.18
C ASN A 66 -0.48 -18.34 6.47
#